data_AF-A0A945BDB3-F1
#
_entry.id   AF-A0A945BDB3-F1
#
_cell.length_a   1.000
_cell.length_b   1.000
_cell.length_c   1.000
_cell.angle_alpha   90.00
_cell.angle_beta   90.00
_cell.angle_gamma   90.00
#
_symmetry.space_group_name_H-M   'P 1'
#
loop_
_entity.id
_entity.type
_entity.pdbx_description
1 polymer ?
#
loop_
_entity_poly.entity_id
_entity_poly.type
_entity_poly.pdbx_seq_one_letter_code
_entity_poly.pdbx_strand_id
1 'polypeptide(L)'
;MLNNLTPPKQQYDRQIAYWLLICAAVIFGMILLGGVTRLTDSGLSMVDWKPIKGIIPPITQADWQAMFAKYQQFPEYQKTNFTMTLEEFKPIFMYEYLHRMLGRFIGIIFVLPFLFFYFTKRISHGLTPRLVVMLLLGGSQGLLGWYMVKSGLVDNPHVSQYRLTAHLGLAVFIYGFIIWTVLDLLAPKLSQPRNLKRFSYTLSSLIFLMILSGGLVAGTRAGIPYPTWPLMGDSFIPPGLYSLTPFWLSAFEDMLTIQFNHRMFAYLIVVLVVTFAYKALKSDLDGPLKIAIYCFLILLVAQVTLGISTLIFYIPVPVAAAHQVCAVALLTASLFVSHCFSNQMTARES
;
A
#
# COMPACT_ATOMS: atom_id res chain seq x y z
N MET A 1 18.60 30.88 -31.14
CA MET A 1 17.91 30.50 -29.90
C MET A 1 16.42 30.38 -30.21
N LEU A 2 15.95 29.20 -30.62
CA LEU A 2 14.53 28.94 -30.80
C LEU A 2 13.94 28.69 -29.40
N ASN A 3 13.12 29.64 -28.93
CA ASN A 3 12.34 29.47 -27.72
C ASN A 3 11.37 28.28 -27.93
N ASN A 4 11.71 27.13 -27.35
CA ASN A 4 10.79 26.01 -27.17
C ASN A 4 9.71 26.40 -26.14
N LEU A 5 8.80 27.29 -26.53
CA LEU A 5 7.60 27.57 -25.75
C LEU A 5 6.72 26.32 -25.80
N THR A 6 6.77 25.53 -24.74
CA THR A 6 5.85 24.42 -24.53
C THR A 6 4.44 25.00 -24.54
N PRO A 7 3.50 24.49 -25.35
CA PRO A 7 2.16 25.05 -25.41
C PRO A 7 1.51 25.03 -24.01
N PRO A 8 0.75 26.07 -23.61
CA PRO A 8 0.27 26.24 -22.23
C PRO A 8 -0.51 25.03 -21.69
N LYS A 9 -1.19 24.28 -22.57
CA LYS A 9 -1.86 23.01 -22.23
C LYS A 9 -0.89 21.94 -21.72
N GLN A 10 0.28 21.78 -22.36
CA GLN A 10 1.31 20.82 -21.95
C GLN A 10 2.05 21.26 -20.67
N GLN A 11 2.09 22.56 -20.39
CA GLN A 11 2.66 23.11 -19.16
C GLN A 11 1.78 22.77 -17.93
N TYR A 12 0.44 22.84 -18.05
CA TYR A 12 -0.46 22.51 -16.95
C TYR A 12 -0.51 21.01 -16.64
N ASP A 13 -0.41 20.16 -17.65
CA ASP A 13 -0.35 18.69 -17.46
C ASP A 13 0.86 18.30 -16.58
N ARG A 14 2.02 18.93 -16.76
CA ARG A 14 3.20 18.72 -15.89
C ARG A 14 2.96 19.19 -14.45
N GLN A 15 2.31 20.34 -14.27
CA GLN A 15 1.98 20.84 -12.92
C GLN A 15 1.03 19.90 -12.19
N ILE A 16 0.00 19.41 -12.88
CA ILE A 16 -0.95 18.44 -12.34
C ILE A 16 -0.25 17.13 -12.01
N ALA A 17 0.62 16.64 -12.90
CA ALA A 17 1.38 15.42 -12.65
C ALA A 17 2.32 15.53 -11.45
N TYR A 18 3.03 16.65 -11.27
CA TYR A 18 3.87 16.86 -10.09
C TYR A 18 3.06 16.96 -8.79
N TRP A 19 1.91 17.63 -8.83
CA TRP A 19 0.98 17.64 -7.70
C TRP A 19 0.51 16.22 -7.34
N LEU A 20 0.11 15.43 -8.35
CA LEU A 20 -0.28 14.04 -8.15
C LEU A 20 0.88 13.16 -7.64
N LEU A 21 2.11 13.40 -8.09
CA LEU A 21 3.30 12.74 -7.55
C LEU A 21 3.54 13.06 -6.08
N ILE A 22 3.34 14.31 -5.66
CA ILE A 22 3.38 14.69 -4.24
C ILE A 22 2.32 13.91 -3.47
N CYS A 23 1.08 13.84 -3.97
CA CYS A 23 0.02 13.05 -3.33
C CYS A 23 0.40 11.56 -3.24
N ALA A 24 0.94 10.97 -4.31
CA ALA A 24 1.38 9.58 -4.32
C ALA A 24 2.53 9.32 -3.33
N ALA A 25 3.50 10.22 -3.23
CA ALA A 25 4.61 10.12 -2.28
C ALA A 25 4.11 10.16 -0.82
N VAL A 26 3.17 11.05 -0.51
CA VAL A 26 2.55 11.13 0.82
C VAL A 26 1.71 9.87 1.10
N ILE A 27 0.97 9.33 0.13
CA ILE A 27 0.24 8.07 0.28
C ILE A 27 1.20 6.88 0.49
N PHE A 28 2.34 6.85 -0.20
CA PHE A 28 3.38 5.84 0.02
C PHE A 28 3.89 5.90 1.47
N GLY A 29 4.18 7.10 1.99
CA GLY A 29 4.53 7.30 3.39
C GLY A 29 3.40 6.93 4.36
N MET A 30 2.15 7.19 3.99
CA MET A 30 0.96 6.79 4.77
C MET A 30 0.82 5.27 4.88
N ILE A 31 1.09 4.53 3.79
CA ILE A 31 1.13 3.07 3.80
C ILE A 31 2.22 2.58 4.75
N LEU A 32 3.43 3.14 4.69
CA LEU A 32 4.52 2.81 5.63
C LEU A 32 4.11 3.04 7.08
N LEU A 33 3.63 4.25 7.40
CA LEU A 33 3.23 4.64 8.75
C LEU A 33 2.06 3.79 9.27
N GLY A 34 1.11 3.44 8.40
CA GLY A 34 0.01 2.53 8.73
C GLY A 34 0.48 1.11 9.02
N GLY A 35 1.46 0.62 8.23
CA GLY A 35 2.13 -0.65 8.49
C GLY A 35 2.80 -0.67 9.86
N VAL A 36 3.57 0.38 10.20
CA VAL A 36 4.19 0.51 11.53
C VAL A 36 3.14 0.56 12.63
N THR A 37 2.11 1.41 12.49
CA THR A 37 1.00 1.53 13.45
C THR A 37 0.32 0.18 13.71
N ARG A 38 0.19 -0.67 12.68
CA ARG A 38 -0.33 -2.03 12.83
C ARG A 38 0.68 -2.95 13.54
N LEU A 39 1.95 -2.93 13.13
CA LEU A 39 2.99 -3.81 13.66
C LEU A 39 3.33 -3.52 15.13
N THR A 40 3.11 -2.29 15.60
CA THR A 40 3.28 -1.87 16.99
C THR A 40 1.96 -1.94 17.78
N ASP A 41 0.92 -2.58 17.23
CA ASP A 41 -0.43 -2.68 17.81
C ASP A 41 -0.97 -1.33 18.31
N SER A 42 -0.69 -0.26 17.58
CA SER A 42 -1.01 1.11 17.98
C SER A 42 -2.34 1.62 17.47
N GLY A 43 -3.03 0.88 16.59
CA GLY A 43 -4.22 1.36 15.88
C GLY A 43 -5.49 1.58 16.71
N LEU A 44 -5.48 1.32 18.03
CA LEU A 44 -6.62 1.46 18.94
C LEU A 44 -6.34 2.35 20.16
N SER A 45 -5.19 3.04 20.18
CA SER A 45 -4.75 3.92 21.27
C SER A 45 -5.49 5.27 21.34
N MET A 46 -6.02 5.78 20.22
CA MET A 46 -6.83 7.00 20.15
C MET A 46 -8.32 6.69 20.10
N VAL A 47 -8.92 6.72 21.29
CA VAL A 47 -10.31 6.33 21.53
C VAL A 47 -11.34 7.41 21.15
N ASP A 48 -10.93 8.68 21.18
CA ASP A 48 -11.77 9.82 20.80
C ASP A 48 -11.56 10.21 19.34
N TRP A 49 -12.49 9.84 18.46
CA TRP A 49 -12.50 10.35 17.08
C TRP A 49 -13.13 11.74 17.02
N LYS A 50 -12.30 12.78 16.97
CA LYS A 50 -12.73 14.17 16.70
C LYS A 50 -12.18 14.62 15.35
N PRO A 51 -12.98 14.63 14.26
CA PRO A 51 -12.51 14.95 12.92
C PRO A 51 -11.82 16.32 12.78
N ILE A 52 -12.26 17.30 13.57
CA ILE A 52 -11.83 18.71 13.46
C ILE A 52 -11.05 19.18 14.70
N LYS A 53 -11.47 18.81 15.92
CA LYS A 53 -10.97 19.38 17.20
C LYS A 53 -9.77 18.66 17.84
N GLY A 54 -9.08 17.78 17.11
CA GLY A 54 -7.97 16.95 17.64
C GLY A 54 -6.72 17.01 16.77
N ILE A 55 -6.25 18.22 16.44
CA ILE A 55 -5.06 18.47 15.60
C ILE A 55 -3.81 18.71 16.46
N ILE A 56 -3.96 19.00 17.74
CA ILE A 56 -2.84 19.22 18.66
C ILE A 56 -2.71 17.95 19.51
N PRO A 57 -1.54 17.28 19.56
CA PRO A 57 -1.33 16.14 20.43
C PRO A 57 -1.23 16.59 21.89
N PRO A 58 -1.32 15.68 22.88
CA PRO A 58 -1.07 16.04 24.27
C PRO A 58 0.33 16.67 24.44
N ILE A 59 0.40 17.85 25.07
CA ILE A 59 1.68 18.58 25.26
C ILE A 59 2.07 18.55 26.74
N THR A 60 1.10 18.75 27.64
CA THR A 60 1.37 18.79 29.08
C THR A 60 1.28 17.40 29.70
N GLN A 61 1.90 17.23 30.87
CA GLN A 61 1.79 15.99 31.64
C GLN A 61 0.33 15.67 32.00
N ALA A 62 -0.47 16.69 32.30
CA ALA A 62 -1.89 16.53 32.61
C ALA A 62 -2.69 16.03 31.39
N ASP A 63 -2.40 16.53 30.18
CA ASP A 63 -3.05 16.06 28.94
C ASP A 63 -2.73 14.58 28.70
N TRP A 64 -1.47 14.19 28.90
CA TRP A 64 -1.02 12.81 28.75
C TRP A 64 -1.70 11.87 29.74
N GLN A 65 -1.79 12.27 31.02
CA GLN A 65 -2.50 11.50 32.03
C GLN A 65 -3.99 11.36 31.70
N ALA A 66 -4.64 12.43 31.22
CA ALA A 66 -6.05 12.39 30.84
C ALA A 66 -6.31 11.45 29.66
N MET A 67 -5.44 11.45 28.65
CA MET A 67 -5.56 10.54 27.49
C MET A 67 -5.29 9.09 27.89
N PHE A 68 -4.29 8.85 28.73
CA PHE A 68 -3.99 7.52 29.21
C PHE A 68 -5.11 6.96 30.10
N ALA A 69 -5.66 7.77 31.01
CA ALA A 69 -6.81 7.39 31.83
C ALA A 69 -8.03 6.98 31.00
N LYS A 70 -8.24 7.62 29.83
CA LYS A 70 -9.26 7.17 28.87
C LYS A 70 -8.90 5.84 28.25
N TYR A 71 -7.66 5.67 27.76
CA TYR A 71 -7.19 4.41 27.18
C TYR A 71 -7.36 3.21 28.13
N GLN A 72 -7.11 3.41 29.43
CA GLN A 72 -7.31 2.39 30.47
C GLN A 72 -8.74 1.86 30.58
N GLN A 73 -9.73 2.59 30.06
CA GLN A 73 -11.14 2.17 30.06
C GLN A 73 -11.48 1.22 28.90
N PHE A 74 -10.59 1.02 27.92
CA PHE A 74 -10.86 0.25 26.71
C PHE A 74 -10.37 -1.20 26.80
N PRO A 75 -10.98 -2.12 26.01
CA PRO A 75 -10.63 -3.55 26.05
C PRO A 75 -9.16 -3.86 25.78
N GLU A 76 -8.48 -3.08 24.93
CA GLU A 76 -7.07 -3.32 24.60
C GLU A 76 -6.16 -3.15 25.84
N TYR A 77 -6.38 -2.10 26.64
CA TYR A 77 -5.69 -1.96 27.92
C TYR A 77 -6.09 -3.06 28.88
N GLN A 78 -7.38 -3.30 29.07
CA GLN A 78 -7.87 -4.24 30.09
C GLN A 78 -7.47 -5.70 29.83
N LYS A 79 -7.34 -6.11 28.55
CA LYS A 79 -7.10 -7.51 28.18
C LYS A 79 -5.65 -7.79 27.77
N THR A 80 -4.99 -6.83 27.12
CA THR A 80 -3.66 -7.04 26.50
C THR A 80 -2.58 -6.20 27.19
N ASN A 81 -2.86 -4.93 27.46
CA ASN A 81 -1.87 -3.95 27.90
C ASN A 81 -2.07 -3.52 29.38
N PHE A 82 -2.61 -4.40 30.24
CA PHE A 82 -3.07 -4.02 31.60
C PHE A 82 -1.96 -3.61 32.56
N THR A 83 -0.70 -3.91 32.22
CA THR A 83 0.50 -3.48 32.96
C THR A 83 1.19 -2.27 32.33
N MET A 84 0.70 -1.76 31.21
CA MET A 84 1.33 -0.68 30.45
C MET A 84 1.38 0.60 31.30
N THR A 85 2.52 1.27 31.23
CA THR A 85 2.79 2.57 31.86
C THR A 85 2.50 3.73 30.91
N LEU A 86 2.43 4.94 31.45
CA LEU A 86 2.26 6.15 30.63
C LEU A 86 3.38 6.33 29.58
N GLU A 87 4.62 6.01 29.94
CA GLU A 87 5.76 6.17 29.03
C GLU A 87 5.71 5.18 27.86
N GLU A 88 5.19 3.97 28.08
CA GLU A 88 4.96 2.98 27.02
C GLU A 88 3.74 3.34 26.15
N PHE A 89 2.73 4.00 26.71
CA PHE A 89 1.57 4.48 25.97
C PHE A 89 1.89 5.60 24.98
N LYS A 90 2.76 6.55 25.36
CA LYS A 90 3.14 7.71 24.51
C LYS A 90 3.54 7.33 23.07
N PRO A 91 4.50 6.42 22.82
CA PRO A 91 4.91 6.09 21.45
C PRO A 91 3.78 5.45 20.64
N ILE A 92 2.98 4.57 21.26
CA ILE A 92 1.83 3.92 20.63
C ILE A 92 0.80 4.97 20.20
N PHE A 93 0.43 5.86 21.12
CA PHE A 93 -0.43 7.00 20.82
C PHE A 93 0.11 7.84 19.67
N MET A 94 1.42 8.12 19.66
CA MET A 94 2.03 8.96 18.63
C MET A 94 2.00 8.33 17.24
N TYR A 95 2.19 7.02 17.10
CA TYR A 95 2.07 6.36 15.79
C TYR A 95 0.67 6.52 15.20
N GLU A 96 -0.36 6.25 16.00
CA GLU A 96 -1.74 6.40 15.54
C GLU A 96 -2.11 7.85 15.26
N TYR A 97 -1.70 8.76 16.14
CA TYR A 97 -1.90 10.19 15.96
C TYR A 97 -1.29 10.68 14.64
N LEU A 98 -0.02 10.35 14.38
CA LEU A 98 0.67 10.75 13.15
C LEU A 98 -0.02 10.14 11.93
N HIS A 99 -0.45 8.87 12.00
CA HIS A 99 -1.17 8.21 10.92
C HIS A 99 -2.49 8.94 10.60
N ARG A 100 -3.28 9.28 11.63
CA ARG A 100 -4.55 10.02 11.47
C ARG A 100 -4.33 11.43 10.94
N MET A 101 -3.30 12.14 11.42
CA MET A 101 -2.99 13.50 10.95
C MET A 101 -2.53 13.49 9.50
N LEU A 102 -1.69 12.52 9.12
CA LEU A 102 -1.23 12.36 7.75
C LEU A 102 -2.40 12.08 6.80
N GLY A 103 -3.37 11.25 7.23
CA GLY A 103 -4.61 11.02 6.47
C GLY A 103 -5.41 12.31 6.21
N ARG A 104 -5.53 13.20 7.20
CA ARG A 104 -6.18 14.52 7.04
C ARG A 104 -5.38 15.41 6.09
N PHE A 105 -4.06 15.42 6.23
CA PHE A 105 -3.17 16.19 5.40
C PHE A 105 -3.28 15.78 3.92
N ILE A 106 -3.38 14.48 3.61
CA ILE A 106 -3.66 13.98 2.25
C ILE A 106 -4.92 14.61 1.66
N GLY A 107 -6.00 14.69 2.44
CA GLY A 107 -7.24 15.35 2.01
C GLY A 107 -7.02 16.81 1.62
N ILE A 108 -6.25 17.57 2.42
CA ILE A 108 -5.95 18.98 2.16
C ILE A 108 -5.10 19.16 0.90
N ILE A 109 -3.99 18.41 0.79
CA ILE A 109 -3.07 18.52 -0.36
C ILE A 109 -3.68 18.01 -1.66
N PHE A 110 -4.76 17.23 -1.59
CA PHE A 110 -5.52 16.84 -2.78
C PHE A 110 -6.61 17.88 -3.10
N VAL A 111 -7.49 18.20 -2.14
CA VAL A 111 -8.66 19.04 -2.40
C VAL A 111 -8.28 20.47 -2.78
N LEU A 112 -7.32 21.11 -2.11
CA LEU A 112 -6.99 22.51 -2.38
C LEU A 112 -6.42 22.70 -3.80
N PRO A 113 -5.40 21.94 -4.25
CA PRO A 113 -4.92 22.08 -5.61
C PRO A 113 -5.95 21.61 -6.65
N PHE A 114 -6.75 20.58 -6.35
CA PHE A 114 -7.85 20.17 -7.24
C PHE A 114 -8.81 21.33 -7.53
N LEU A 115 -9.32 21.98 -6.48
CA LEU A 115 -10.23 23.12 -6.62
C LEU A 115 -9.55 24.29 -7.37
N PHE A 116 -8.29 24.59 -7.03
CA PHE A 116 -7.52 25.61 -7.73
C PHE A 116 -7.41 25.32 -9.24
N PHE A 117 -6.96 24.14 -9.65
CA PHE A 117 -6.82 23.78 -11.06
C PHE A 117 -8.18 23.73 -11.78
N TYR A 118 -9.24 23.30 -11.07
CA TYR A 118 -10.60 23.24 -11.61
C TYR A 118 -11.15 24.64 -11.90
N PHE A 119 -11.15 25.55 -10.91
CA PHE A 119 -11.71 26.90 -11.08
C PHE A 119 -10.84 27.79 -11.99
N THR A 120 -9.53 27.54 -12.05
CA THR A 120 -8.65 28.22 -13.02
C THR A 120 -8.68 27.60 -14.42
N LYS A 121 -9.54 26.61 -14.66
CA LYS A 121 -9.72 25.93 -15.96
C LYS A 121 -8.43 25.33 -16.54
N ARG A 122 -7.55 24.84 -15.67
CA ARG A 122 -6.24 24.24 -16.05
C ARG A 122 -6.32 22.72 -16.25
N ILE A 123 -7.42 22.10 -15.85
CA ILE A 123 -7.64 20.65 -16.01
C ILE A 123 -8.20 20.37 -17.41
N SER A 124 -7.59 19.44 -18.14
CA SER A 124 -8.12 18.97 -19.42
C SER A 124 -9.45 18.22 -19.23
N HIS A 125 -10.40 18.37 -20.16
CA HIS A 125 -11.76 17.83 -20.02
C HIS A 125 -11.82 16.32 -19.72
N GLY A 126 -10.89 15.52 -20.23
CA GLY A 126 -10.82 14.08 -19.96
C GLY A 126 -10.23 13.70 -18.59
N LEU A 127 -9.53 14.62 -17.93
CA LEU A 127 -8.86 14.37 -16.65
C LEU A 127 -9.77 14.65 -15.45
N THR A 128 -10.72 15.59 -15.55
CA THR A 128 -11.64 15.94 -14.46
C THR A 128 -12.37 14.72 -13.88
N PRO A 129 -12.98 13.81 -14.66
CA PRO A 129 -13.66 12.64 -14.10
C PRO A 129 -12.71 11.75 -13.29
N ARG A 130 -11.46 11.58 -13.73
CA ARG A 130 -10.46 10.77 -13.02
C ARG A 130 -10.12 11.38 -11.66
N LEU A 131 -9.92 12.70 -11.60
CA LEU A 131 -9.62 13.42 -10.36
C LEU A 131 -10.81 13.41 -9.38
N VAL A 132 -12.04 13.49 -9.89
CA VAL A 132 -13.25 13.33 -9.06
C VAL A 132 -13.35 11.91 -8.49
N VAL A 133 -13.06 10.88 -9.29
CA VAL A 133 -13.02 9.50 -8.78
C VAL A 133 -11.93 9.34 -7.72
N MET A 134 -10.74 9.92 -7.91
CA MET A 134 -9.69 9.93 -6.87
C MET A 134 -10.16 10.60 -5.58
N LEU A 135 -10.89 11.71 -5.66
CA LEU A 135 -11.47 12.38 -4.49
C LEU A 135 -12.46 11.46 -3.75
N LEU A 136 -13.37 10.81 -4.48
CA LEU A 136 -14.35 9.90 -3.90
C LEU A 136 -13.70 8.67 -3.27
N LEU A 137 -12.68 8.09 -3.92
CA LEU A 137 -11.91 6.98 -3.36
C LEU A 137 -11.12 7.42 -2.12
N GLY A 138 -10.51 8.60 -2.12
CA GLY A 138 -9.84 9.17 -0.95
C GLY A 138 -10.78 9.39 0.24
N GLY A 139 -11.98 9.91 -0.01
CA GLY A 139 -13.03 10.02 1.00
C GLY A 139 -13.47 8.65 1.53
N SER A 140 -13.66 7.68 0.63
CA SER A 140 -13.98 6.29 0.98
C SER A 140 -12.88 5.63 1.81
N GLN A 141 -11.63 5.96 1.56
CA GLN A 141 -10.49 5.47 2.33
C GLN A 141 -10.53 5.96 3.78
N GLY A 142 -10.89 7.23 4.00
CA GLY A 142 -11.12 7.75 5.36
C GLY A 142 -12.29 7.06 6.07
N LEU A 143 -13.40 6.81 5.36
CA LEU A 143 -14.55 6.06 5.89
C LEU A 143 -14.18 4.62 6.27
N LEU A 144 -13.43 3.94 5.40
CA LEU A 144 -12.97 2.57 5.63
C LEU A 144 -11.99 2.48 6.81
N GLY A 145 -11.10 3.47 6.96
CA GLY A 145 -10.21 3.57 8.12
C GLY A 145 -10.97 3.76 9.43
N TRP A 146 -12.03 4.59 9.46
CA TRP A 146 -12.91 4.70 10.61
C TRP A 146 -13.64 3.39 10.93
N TYR A 147 -14.19 2.73 9.90
CA TYR A 147 -14.87 1.43 10.05
C TYR A 147 -13.93 0.33 10.57
N MET A 148 -12.66 0.35 10.14
CA MET A 148 -11.61 -0.56 10.58
C MET A 148 -11.33 -0.43 12.09
N VAL A 149 -11.25 0.79 12.62
CA VAL A 149 -10.97 1.03 14.05
C VAL A 149 -12.21 0.78 14.93
N LYS A 150 -13.41 1.13 14.44
CA LYS A 150 -14.65 0.99 15.23
C LYS A 150 -14.89 -0.42 15.77
N SER A 151 -14.49 -1.48 15.04
CA SER A 151 -14.61 -2.86 15.53
C SER A 151 -13.78 -3.15 16.79
N GLY A 152 -12.62 -2.52 16.92
CA GLY A 152 -11.67 -2.82 17.99
C GLY A 152 -12.02 -2.22 19.35
N LEU A 153 -12.98 -1.29 19.38
CA LEU A 153 -13.26 -0.46 20.56
C LEU A 153 -14.38 -1.00 21.47
N VAL A 154 -15.09 -2.06 21.08
CA VAL A 154 -16.27 -2.56 21.81
C VAL A 154 -15.95 -3.87 22.54
N ASP A 155 -15.77 -4.98 21.82
CA ASP A 155 -15.69 -6.31 22.45
C ASP A 155 -14.33 -7.01 22.25
N ASN A 156 -13.83 -7.01 21.01
CA ASN A 156 -12.61 -7.69 20.61
C ASN A 156 -11.54 -6.64 20.23
N PRO A 157 -10.42 -6.52 20.97
CA PRO A 157 -9.36 -5.52 20.72
C PRO A 157 -8.52 -5.84 19.48
N HIS A 158 -9.09 -6.51 18.48
CA HIS A 158 -8.43 -6.86 17.24
C HIS A 158 -9.17 -6.26 16.05
N VAL A 159 -8.40 -5.59 15.20
CA VAL A 159 -8.86 -5.17 13.89
C VAL A 159 -9.01 -6.43 13.02
N SER A 160 -10.21 -6.65 12.50
CA SER A 160 -10.47 -7.74 11.56
C SER A 160 -9.50 -7.71 10.37
N GLN A 161 -8.89 -8.86 10.07
CA GLN A 161 -7.99 -9.03 8.91
C GLN A 161 -8.66 -8.61 7.60
N TYR A 162 -9.97 -8.81 7.47
CA TYR A 162 -10.73 -8.40 6.30
C TYR A 162 -10.76 -6.87 6.15
N ARG A 163 -10.98 -6.14 7.25
CA ARG A 163 -11.03 -4.68 7.24
C ARG A 163 -9.65 -4.08 7.01
N LEU A 164 -8.63 -4.65 7.65
CA LEU A 164 -7.24 -4.26 7.44
C LEU A 164 -6.82 -4.43 5.98
N THR A 165 -7.06 -5.62 5.41
CA THR A 165 -6.73 -5.92 4.01
C THR A 165 -7.51 -5.04 3.04
N ALA A 166 -8.80 -4.80 3.30
CA ALA A 166 -9.61 -3.90 2.47
C ALA A 166 -9.06 -2.45 2.52
N HIS A 167 -8.70 -1.96 3.70
CA HIS A 167 -8.14 -0.61 3.88
C HIS A 167 -6.78 -0.44 3.19
N LEU A 168 -5.89 -1.42 3.36
CA LEU A 168 -4.61 -1.46 2.63
C LEU A 168 -4.84 -1.54 1.11
N GLY A 169 -5.73 -2.41 0.68
CA GLY A 169 -6.06 -2.62 -0.73
C GLY A 169 -6.58 -1.35 -1.40
N LEU A 170 -7.50 -0.64 -0.76
CA LEU A 170 -7.99 0.65 -1.25
C LEU A 170 -6.88 1.71 -1.28
N ALA A 171 -6.00 1.75 -0.27
CA ALA A 171 -4.84 2.66 -0.26
C ALA A 171 -3.93 2.45 -1.48
N VAL A 172 -3.57 1.18 -1.72
CA VAL A 172 -2.66 0.77 -2.80
C VAL A 172 -3.33 0.96 -4.15
N PHE A 173 -4.64 0.73 -4.26
CA PHE A 173 -5.41 1.00 -5.47
C PHE A 173 -5.44 2.49 -5.82
N ILE A 174 -5.72 3.36 -4.84
CA ILE A 174 -5.67 4.82 -5.03
C ILE A 174 -4.26 5.25 -5.47
N TYR A 175 -3.23 4.76 -4.78
CA TYR A 175 -1.84 5.02 -5.14
C TYR A 175 -1.55 4.60 -6.59
N GLY A 176 -1.90 3.37 -6.98
CA GLY A 176 -1.70 2.86 -8.32
C GLY A 176 -2.47 3.65 -9.38
N PHE A 177 -3.69 4.09 -9.07
CA PHE A 177 -4.50 4.92 -9.97
C PHE A 177 -3.90 6.32 -10.19
N ILE A 178 -3.35 6.92 -9.13
CA ILE A 178 -2.60 8.18 -9.22
C ILE A 178 -1.34 7.98 -10.07
N ILE A 179 -0.54 6.95 -9.79
CA ILE A 179 0.67 6.65 -10.56
C ILE A 179 0.34 6.45 -12.05
N TRP A 180 -0.69 5.65 -12.37
CA TRP A 180 -1.11 5.44 -13.75
C TRP A 180 -1.49 6.75 -14.45
N THR A 181 -2.21 7.63 -13.74
CA THR A 181 -2.60 8.95 -14.27
C THR A 181 -1.40 9.87 -14.48
N VAL A 182 -0.42 9.84 -13.57
CA VAL A 182 0.85 10.58 -13.74
C VAL A 182 1.60 10.08 -14.98
N LEU A 183 1.65 8.77 -15.18
CA LEU A 183 2.30 8.18 -16.35
C LEU A 183 1.60 8.58 -17.65
N ASP A 184 0.27 8.63 -17.68
CA ASP A 184 -0.48 9.15 -18.83
C ASP A 184 -0.14 10.62 -19.16
N LEU A 185 0.23 11.43 -18.15
CA LEU A 185 0.56 12.85 -18.33
C LEU A 185 2.04 13.10 -18.67
N LEU A 186 2.96 12.25 -18.19
CA LEU A 186 4.41 12.49 -18.28
C LEU A 186 5.17 11.51 -19.16
N ALA A 187 4.72 10.26 -19.28
CA ALA A 187 5.51 9.22 -19.93
C ALA A 187 5.51 9.41 -21.46
N PRO A 188 6.69 9.37 -22.10
CA PRO A 188 6.76 9.40 -23.55
C PRO A 188 6.14 8.12 -24.13
N LYS A 189 5.53 8.23 -25.31
CA LYS A 189 5.13 7.06 -26.09
C LYS A 189 6.37 6.35 -26.61
N LEU A 190 6.46 5.03 -26.42
CA LEU A 190 7.61 4.22 -26.87
C LEU A 190 7.16 3.22 -27.95
N SER A 191 8.05 2.83 -28.85
CA SER A 191 7.75 1.79 -29.85
C SER A 191 8.03 0.43 -29.24
N GLN A 192 6.99 -0.35 -28.91
CA GLN A 192 7.15 -1.57 -28.11
C GLN A 192 6.30 -2.75 -28.63
N PRO A 193 6.76 -4.01 -28.47
CA PRO A 193 6.06 -5.18 -28.98
C PRO A 193 4.74 -5.42 -28.21
N ARG A 194 3.66 -5.69 -28.97
CA ARG A 194 2.28 -5.82 -28.43
C ARG A 194 2.01 -7.09 -27.65
N ASN A 195 2.81 -8.13 -27.87
CA ASN A 195 2.58 -9.48 -27.34
C ASN A 195 2.72 -9.58 -25.81
N LEU A 196 3.38 -8.62 -25.16
CA LEU A 196 3.60 -8.64 -23.71
C LEU A 196 2.61 -7.77 -22.91
N LYS A 197 1.81 -6.93 -23.58
CA LYS A 197 0.86 -6.01 -22.91
C LYS A 197 -0.11 -6.73 -21.97
N ARG A 198 -0.74 -7.82 -22.43
CA ARG A 198 -1.68 -8.58 -21.57
C ARG A 198 -0.96 -9.20 -20.38
N PHE A 199 0.23 -9.76 -20.61
CA PHE A 199 1.00 -10.39 -19.56
C PHE A 199 1.45 -9.37 -18.51
N SER A 200 1.87 -8.17 -18.91
CA SER A 200 2.26 -7.11 -17.96
C SER A 200 1.08 -6.70 -17.07
N TYR A 201 -0.12 -6.50 -17.63
CA TYR A 201 -1.32 -6.18 -16.83
C TYR A 201 -1.73 -7.28 -15.87
N THR A 202 -1.69 -8.54 -16.33
CA THR A 202 -1.95 -9.69 -15.46
C THR A 202 -0.94 -9.68 -14.31
N LEU A 203 0.33 -9.40 -14.57
CA LEU A 203 1.37 -9.37 -13.55
C LEU A 203 1.16 -8.24 -12.54
N SER A 204 0.85 -7.02 -12.98
CA SER A 204 0.51 -5.90 -12.07
C SER A 204 -0.70 -6.23 -11.19
N SER A 205 -1.71 -6.91 -11.76
CA SER A 205 -2.91 -7.34 -11.03
C SER A 205 -2.57 -8.41 -9.99
N LEU A 206 -1.74 -9.40 -10.35
CA LEU A 206 -1.31 -10.44 -9.42
C LEU A 206 -0.42 -9.88 -8.29
N ILE A 207 0.44 -8.90 -8.57
CA ILE A 207 1.22 -8.21 -7.53
C ILE A 207 0.31 -7.45 -6.57
N PHE A 208 -0.72 -6.78 -7.08
CA PHE A 208 -1.74 -6.17 -6.22
C PHE A 208 -2.43 -7.22 -5.33
N LEU A 209 -2.83 -8.37 -5.87
CA LEU A 209 -3.40 -9.47 -5.08
C LEU A 209 -2.40 -10.03 -4.06
N MET A 210 -1.11 -10.09 -4.40
CA MET A 210 -0.06 -10.54 -3.49
C MET A 210 0.08 -9.60 -2.28
N ILE A 211 -0.08 -8.29 -2.48
CA ILE A 211 -0.14 -7.31 -1.38
C ILE A 211 -1.37 -7.55 -0.50
N LEU A 212 -2.55 -7.85 -1.09
CA LEU A 212 -3.74 -8.17 -0.30
C LEU A 212 -3.55 -9.44 0.54
N SER A 213 -2.93 -10.47 -0.03
CA SER A 213 -2.56 -11.68 0.70
C SER A 213 -1.63 -11.36 1.88
N GLY A 214 -0.66 -10.46 1.70
CA GLY A 214 0.19 -9.96 2.79
C GLY A 214 -0.60 -9.22 3.88
N GLY A 215 -1.63 -8.46 3.50
CA GLY A 215 -2.59 -7.84 4.43
C GLY A 215 -3.30 -8.87 5.31
N LEU A 216 -3.68 -10.02 4.76
CA LEU A 216 -4.28 -11.12 5.53
C LEU A 216 -3.27 -11.72 6.52
N VAL A 217 -2.02 -11.97 6.09
CA VAL A 217 -0.96 -12.47 6.96
C VAL A 217 -0.72 -11.52 8.15
N ALA A 218 -0.62 -10.22 7.89
CA ALA A 218 -0.44 -9.21 8.92
C ALA A 218 -1.68 -9.09 9.84
N GLY A 219 -2.88 -9.18 9.27
CA GLY A 219 -4.15 -9.12 9.99
C GLY A 219 -4.32 -10.27 10.98
N THR A 220 -4.01 -11.50 10.56
CA THR A 220 -4.13 -12.70 11.40
C THR A 220 -2.88 -13.02 12.21
N ARG A 221 -1.81 -12.22 12.09
CA ARG A 221 -0.49 -12.51 12.71
C ARG A 221 0.10 -13.86 12.27
N ALA A 222 -0.28 -14.34 11.09
CA ALA A 222 0.13 -15.64 10.55
C ALA A 222 1.64 -15.75 10.24
N GLY A 223 2.41 -14.67 10.35
CA GLY A 223 3.86 -14.70 10.22
C GLY A 223 4.60 -15.33 11.42
N ILE A 224 3.96 -15.43 12.59
CA ILE A 224 4.59 -15.85 13.86
C ILE A 224 4.73 -17.38 14.01
N PRO A 225 3.70 -18.21 13.71
CA PRO A 225 3.72 -19.62 14.12
C PRO A 225 4.79 -20.49 13.44
N TYR A 226 5.16 -20.17 12.19
CA TYR A 226 6.16 -20.93 11.43
C TYR A 226 7.29 -20.01 10.91
N PRO A 227 8.29 -19.68 11.74
CA PRO A 227 9.38 -18.75 11.40
C PRO A 227 10.53 -19.40 10.60
N THR A 228 10.29 -20.53 9.94
CA THR A 228 11.29 -21.26 9.14
C THR A 228 11.07 -21.02 7.63
N TRP A 229 12.14 -21.20 6.85
CA TRP A 229 12.11 -21.22 5.38
C TRP A 229 13.27 -22.10 4.85
N PRO A 230 13.09 -22.90 3.78
CA PRO A 230 11.90 -23.03 2.92
C PRO A 230 10.78 -23.88 3.51
N LEU A 231 11.05 -24.66 4.56
CA LEU A 231 10.04 -25.45 5.27
C LEU A 231 9.11 -24.57 6.14
N MET A 232 7.92 -25.07 6.45
CA MET A 232 7.01 -24.52 7.46
C MET A 232 6.93 -25.49 8.64
N GLY A 233 7.79 -25.30 9.63
CA GLY A 233 8.06 -26.33 10.65
C GLY A 233 8.88 -27.45 10.02
N ASP A 234 8.44 -28.70 10.20
CA ASP A 234 9.20 -29.89 9.78
C ASP A 234 8.98 -30.30 8.32
N SER A 235 8.10 -29.62 7.57
CA SER A 235 7.75 -30.00 6.20
C SER A 235 7.49 -28.80 5.30
N PHE A 236 7.61 -29.00 3.98
CA PHE A 236 7.33 -27.94 2.99
C PHE A 236 5.82 -27.70 2.84
N ILE A 237 5.02 -28.77 2.87
CA ILE A 237 3.56 -28.73 2.93
C ILE A 237 3.15 -29.22 4.33
N PRO A 238 2.87 -28.30 5.27
CA PRO A 238 2.50 -28.69 6.63
C PRO A 238 1.15 -29.43 6.65
N PRO A 239 0.97 -30.43 7.53
CA PRO A 239 -0.32 -31.07 7.72
C PRO A 239 -1.35 -30.10 8.30
N GLY A 240 -2.64 -30.33 8.05
CA GLY A 240 -3.73 -29.52 8.62
C GLY A 240 -4.16 -28.29 7.80
N LEU A 241 -3.59 -28.09 6.62
CA LEU A 241 -4.08 -27.11 5.65
C LEU A 241 -5.54 -27.38 5.29
N TYR A 242 -6.34 -26.32 5.13
CA TYR A 242 -7.75 -26.41 4.72
C TYR A 242 -8.64 -27.25 5.67
N SER A 243 -8.35 -27.19 6.97
CA SER A 243 -9.06 -27.96 8.01
C SER A 243 -10.39 -27.36 8.49
N LEU A 244 -10.67 -26.08 8.19
CA LEU A 244 -11.94 -25.45 8.58
C LEU A 244 -13.11 -26.00 7.74
N THR A 245 -14.34 -25.84 8.24
CA THR A 245 -15.56 -26.17 7.49
C THR A 245 -16.43 -24.92 7.33
N PRO A 246 -16.74 -24.49 6.08
CA PRO A 246 -16.25 -25.02 4.81
C PRO A 246 -14.74 -24.75 4.57
N PHE A 247 -14.09 -25.66 3.83
CA PHE A 247 -12.62 -25.70 3.66
C PHE A 247 -11.99 -24.39 3.19
N TRP A 248 -12.68 -23.65 2.31
CA TRP A 248 -12.17 -22.40 1.74
C TRP A 248 -11.98 -21.29 2.78
N LEU A 249 -12.66 -21.35 3.94
CA LEU A 249 -12.45 -20.38 5.02
C LEU A 249 -11.02 -20.42 5.55
N SER A 250 -10.33 -21.56 5.49
CA SER A 250 -8.93 -21.64 5.92
C SER A 250 -8.02 -20.69 5.15
N ALA A 251 -8.32 -20.37 3.88
CA ALA A 251 -7.55 -19.40 3.12
C ALA A 251 -7.64 -17.95 3.66
N PHE A 252 -8.58 -17.67 4.57
CA PHE A 252 -8.85 -16.34 5.10
C PHE A 252 -8.87 -16.24 6.63
N GLU A 253 -9.05 -17.37 7.32
CA GLU A 253 -9.24 -17.41 8.79
C GLU A 253 -8.23 -18.30 9.52
N ASP A 254 -7.62 -19.28 8.84
CA ASP A 254 -6.62 -20.16 9.44
C ASP A 254 -5.20 -19.63 9.22
N MET A 255 -4.48 -19.36 10.30
CA MET A 255 -3.13 -18.77 10.24
C MET A 255 -2.16 -19.63 9.41
N LEU A 256 -2.22 -20.96 9.59
CA LEU A 256 -1.34 -21.88 8.86
C LEU A 256 -1.59 -21.81 7.35
N THR A 257 -2.85 -21.94 6.94
CA THR A 257 -3.23 -21.93 5.52
C THR A 257 -3.00 -20.56 4.87
N ILE A 258 -3.27 -19.45 5.57
CA ILE A 258 -2.98 -18.10 5.09
C ILE A 258 -1.49 -17.92 4.80
N GLN A 259 -0.63 -18.30 5.75
CA GLN A 259 0.82 -18.16 5.58
C GLN A 259 1.34 -19.04 4.44
N PHE A 260 0.88 -20.30 4.36
CA PHE A 260 1.25 -21.22 3.29
C PHE A 260 0.85 -20.69 1.91
N ASN A 261 -0.41 -20.27 1.76
CA ASN A 261 -0.93 -19.73 0.50
C ASN A 261 -0.15 -18.48 0.07
N HIS A 262 0.19 -17.59 1.01
CA HIS A 262 1.01 -16.41 0.74
C HIS A 262 2.38 -16.78 0.17
N ARG A 263 3.06 -17.79 0.76
CA ARG A 263 4.36 -18.29 0.27
C ARG A 263 4.25 -18.93 -1.11
N MET A 264 3.26 -19.80 -1.32
CA MET A 264 3.05 -20.45 -2.62
C MET A 264 2.74 -19.42 -3.72
N PHE A 265 1.95 -18.40 -3.38
CA PHE A 265 1.66 -17.32 -4.30
C PHE A 265 2.91 -16.49 -4.61
N ALA A 266 3.76 -16.22 -3.61
CA ALA A 266 5.05 -15.56 -3.83
C ALA A 266 5.95 -16.32 -4.82
N TYR A 267 6.05 -17.65 -4.68
CA TYR A 267 6.84 -18.48 -5.60
C TYR A 267 6.30 -18.43 -7.03
N LEU A 268 4.98 -18.50 -7.20
CA LEU A 268 4.34 -18.32 -8.51
C LEU A 268 4.69 -16.95 -9.11
N ILE A 269 4.60 -15.88 -8.32
CA ILE A 269 4.94 -14.52 -8.77
C ILE A 269 6.39 -14.43 -9.21
N VAL A 270 7.34 -15.00 -8.46
CA VAL A 270 8.76 -15.02 -8.85
C VAL A 270 8.94 -15.66 -10.22
N VAL A 271 8.35 -16.85 -10.45
CA VAL A 271 8.43 -17.54 -11.74
C VAL A 271 7.82 -16.69 -12.87
N LEU A 272 6.66 -16.09 -12.64
CA LEU A 272 5.97 -15.26 -13.64
C LEU A 272 6.76 -13.99 -13.97
N VAL A 273 7.29 -13.28 -12.97
CA VAL A 273 8.10 -12.07 -13.17
C VAL A 273 9.39 -12.40 -13.93
N VAL A 274 10.11 -13.46 -13.55
CA VAL A 274 11.34 -13.88 -14.24
C VAL A 274 11.05 -14.28 -15.68
N THR A 275 9.96 -15.04 -15.91
CA THR A 275 9.52 -15.42 -17.26
C THR A 275 9.15 -14.20 -18.10
N PHE A 276 8.42 -13.25 -17.52
CA PHE A 276 8.07 -11.99 -18.17
C PHE A 276 9.32 -11.19 -18.54
N ALA A 277 10.24 -11.01 -17.59
CA ALA A 277 11.48 -10.27 -17.80
C ALA A 277 12.36 -10.92 -18.88
N TYR A 278 12.49 -12.25 -18.88
CA TYR A 278 13.20 -12.98 -19.94
C TYR A 278 12.59 -12.71 -21.32
N LYS A 279 11.27 -12.85 -21.45
CA LYS A 279 10.56 -12.58 -22.72
C LYS A 279 10.71 -11.11 -23.16
N ALA A 280 10.62 -10.18 -22.21
CA ALA A 280 10.79 -8.76 -22.46
C ALA A 280 12.21 -8.44 -22.94
N LEU A 281 13.24 -8.88 -22.22
CA LEU A 281 14.65 -8.61 -22.57
C LEU A 281 15.09 -9.29 -23.88
N LYS A 282 14.45 -10.38 -24.28
CA LYS A 282 14.67 -11.02 -25.59
C LYS A 282 13.99 -10.29 -26.75
N SER A 283 13.05 -9.39 -26.45
CA SER A 283 12.41 -8.55 -27.47
C SER A 283 13.22 -7.27 -27.71
N ASP A 284 12.99 -6.63 -28.86
CA ASP A 284 13.68 -5.39 -29.22
C ASP A 284 13.12 -4.20 -28.43
N LEU A 285 13.57 -4.05 -27.18
CA LEU A 285 13.13 -2.99 -26.27
C LEU A 285 13.99 -1.72 -26.40
N ASP A 286 13.36 -0.57 -26.19
CA ASP A 286 14.04 0.71 -26.03
C ASP A 286 14.82 0.73 -24.71
N GLY A 287 15.93 1.49 -24.68
CA GLY A 287 16.85 1.57 -23.54
C GLY A 287 16.18 1.86 -22.18
N PRO A 288 15.30 2.87 -22.04
CA PRO A 288 14.62 3.16 -20.78
C PRO A 288 13.77 2.01 -20.23
N LEU A 289 13.14 1.23 -21.11
CA LEU A 289 12.33 0.09 -20.69
C LEU A 289 13.21 -1.08 -20.23
N LYS A 290 14.38 -1.30 -20.85
CA LYS A 290 15.36 -2.29 -20.36
C LYS A 290 15.79 -1.98 -18.92
N ILE A 291 16.09 -0.72 -18.61
CA ILE A 291 16.43 -0.29 -17.25
C ILE A 291 15.27 -0.57 -16.28
N ALA A 292 14.04 -0.25 -16.67
CA ALA A 292 12.87 -0.51 -15.85
C ALA A 292 12.65 -2.00 -15.54
N ILE A 293 12.92 -2.90 -16.50
CA ILE A 293 12.86 -4.35 -16.29
C ILE A 293 13.94 -4.80 -15.28
N TYR A 294 15.16 -4.27 -15.35
CA TYR A 294 16.20 -4.57 -14.35
C TYR A 294 15.83 -4.05 -12.96
N CYS A 295 15.31 -2.82 -12.86
CA CYS A 295 14.80 -2.29 -11.59
C CYS A 295 13.68 -3.17 -11.02
N PHE A 296 12.79 -3.66 -11.87
CA PHE A 296 11.70 -4.56 -11.48
C PHE A 296 12.22 -5.90 -10.92
N LEU A 297 13.26 -6.48 -11.55
CA LEU A 297 13.92 -7.68 -11.05
C LEU A 297 14.67 -7.45 -9.73
N ILE A 298 15.38 -6.33 -9.58
CA ILE A 298 16.06 -5.97 -8.33
C ILE A 298 15.06 -5.82 -7.19
N LEU A 299 13.95 -5.13 -7.42
CA LEU A 299 12.88 -5.00 -6.44
C LEU A 299 12.24 -6.35 -6.10
N LEU A 300 12.11 -7.27 -7.05
CA LEU A 300 11.63 -8.62 -6.76
C LEU A 300 12.57 -9.36 -5.80
N VAL A 301 13.88 -9.31 -6.07
CA VAL A 301 14.89 -9.95 -5.20
C VAL A 301 14.88 -9.32 -3.81
N ALA A 302 14.79 -8.00 -3.72
CA ALA A 302 14.64 -7.30 -2.45
C ALA A 302 13.36 -7.73 -1.72
N GLN A 303 12.23 -7.82 -2.43
CA GLN A 303 10.95 -8.20 -1.85
C GLN A 303 10.98 -9.62 -1.27
N VAL A 304 11.56 -10.59 -1.99
CA VAL A 304 11.70 -11.97 -1.52
C VAL A 304 12.63 -12.04 -0.32
N THR A 305 13.79 -11.38 -0.40
CA THR A 305 14.77 -11.32 0.71
C THR A 305 14.14 -10.73 1.97
N LEU A 306 13.42 -9.61 1.85
CA LEU A 306 12.72 -8.96 2.96
C LEU A 306 11.60 -9.84 3.52
N GLY A 307 10.86 -10.56 2.66
CA GLY A 307 9.80 -11.47 3.09
C GLY A 307 10.33 -12.66 3.90
N ILE A 308 11.42 -13.29 3.41
CA ILE A 308 12.11 -14.37 4.13
C ILE A 308 12.70 -13.84 5.44
N SER A 309 13.35 -12.67 5.41
CA SER A 309 13.95 -12.04 6.61
C SER A 309 12.89 -11.69 7.66
N THR A 310 11.72 -11.22 7.23
CA THR A 310 10.58 -10.96 8.13
C THR A 310 10.17 -12.21 8.89
N LEU A 311 10.22 -13.38 8.27
CA LEU A 311 9.88 -14.65 8.91
C LEU A 311 10.98 -15.13 9.86
N ILE A 312 12.22 -15.21 9.37
CA ILE A 312 13.35 -15.80 10.11
C ILE A 312 13.71 -14.95 11.35
N PHE A 313 13.54 -13.64 11.28
CA PHE A 313 13.85 -12.73 12.38
C PHE A 313 12.65 -12.42 13.30
N TYR A 314 11.56 -13.20 13.22
CA TYR A 314 10.39 -13.03 14.08
C TYR A 314 9.70 -11.66 13.95
N ILE A 315 9.48 -11.23 12.70
CA ILE A 315 8.72 -10.01 12.34
C ILE A 315 9.26 -8.73 13.00
N PRO A 316 10.56 -8.40 12.86
CA PRO A 316 11.06 -7.15 13.41
C PRO A 316 10.44 -5.99 12.61
N VAL A 317 9.89 -5.01 13.33
CA VAL A 317 9.10 -3.90 12.75
C VAL A 317 9.80 -3.24 11.55
N PRO A 318 11.11 -2.90 11.59
CA PRO A 318 11.77 -2.28 10.45
C PRO A 318 11.80 -3.16 9.20
N VAL A 319 12.01 -4.47 9.33
CA VAL A 319 12.09 -5.41 8.19
C VAL A 319 10.71 -5.66 7.61
N ALA A 320 9.71 -5.87 8.46
CA ALA A 320 8.32 -6.04 8.03
C ALA A 320 7.78 -4.78 7.35
N ALA A 321 8.09 -3.59 7.89
CA ALA A 321 7.75 -2.31 7.27
C ALA A 321 8.48 -2.11 5.93
N ALA A 322 9.77 -2.46 5.86
CA ALA A 322 10.55 -2.44 4.61
C ALA A 322 9.96 -3.39 3.55
N HIS A 323 9.55 -4.60 3.95
CA HIS A 323 8.88 -5.56 3.07
C HIS A 323 7.57 -5.00 2.49
N GLN A 324 6.78 -4.29 3.30
CA GLN A 324 5.53 -3.67 2.84
C GLN A 324 5.79 -2.55 1.82
N VAL A 325 6.72 -1.63 2.09
CA VAL A 325 7.02 -0.54 1.14
C VAL A 325 7.72 -1.01 -0.12
N CYS A 326 8.56 -2.06 -0.02
CA CYS A 326 9.17 -2.70 -1.17
C CYS A 326 8.09 -3.35 -2.07
N ALA A 327 7.03 -3.92 -1.50
CA ALA A 327 5.90 -4.44 -2.25
C ALA A 327 5.20 -3.35 -3.08
N VAL A 328 4.98 -2.17 -2.48
CA VAL A 328 4.38 -1.02 -3.19
C VAL A 328 5.33 -0.50 -4.27
N ALA A 329 6.63 -0.41 -4.01
CA ALA A 329 7.62 -0.02 -5.01
C ALA A 329 7.70 -1.02 -6.17
N LEU A 330 7.62 -2.33 -5.89
CA LEU A 330 7.54 -3.39 -6.89
C LEU A 330 6.30 -3.25 -7.77
N LEU A 331 5.14 -2.92 -7.17
CA LEU A 331 3.92 -2.59 -7.91
C LEU A 331 4.13 -1.34 -8.79
N THR A 332 4.76 -0.28 -8.28
CA THR A 332 5.06 0.93 -9.06
C THR A 332 5.90 0.61 -10.29
N ALA A 333 6.97 -0.19 -10.13
CA ALA A 333 7.79 -0.64 -11.25
C ALA A 333 6.98 -1.47 -12.25
N SER A 334 6.12 -2.38 -11.76
CA SER A 334 5.23 -3.17 -12.62
C SER A 334 4.23 -2.30 -13.39
N LEU A 335 3.64 -1.29 -12.76
CA LEU A 335 2.71 -0.35 -13.40
C LEU A 335 3.42 0.49 -14.48
N PHE A 336 4.64 0.95 -14.21
CA PHE A 336 5.46 1.64 -15.20
C PHE A 336 5.72 0.76 -16.42
N VAL A 337 6.18 -0.47 -16.20
CA VAL A 337 6.42 -1.45 -17.28
C VAL A 337 5.14 -1.71 -18.07
N SER A 338 4.02 -1.94 -17.39
CA SER A 338 2.70 -2.14 -18.02
C SER A 338 2.24 -0.93 -18.83
N HIS A 339 2.52 0.28 -18.35
CA HIS A 339 2.20 1.52 -19.05
C HIS A 339 3.01 1.64 -20.35
N CYS A 340 4.32 1.40 -20.29
CA CYS A 340 5.18 1.42 -21.49
C CYS A 340 4.73 0.42 -22.56
N PHE A 341 4.30 -0.79 -22.18
CA PHE A 341 3.76 -1.76 -23.14
C PHE A 341 2.38 -1.38 -23.69
N SER A 342 1.62 -0.53 -22.99
CA SER A 342 0.28 -0.08 -23.41
C SER A 342 0.30 1.19 -24.25
N ASN A 343 1.15 2.16 -23.90
CA ASN A 343 1.19 3.50 -24.47
C ASN A 343 2.19 3.58 -25.64
N GLN A 344 1.85 2.90 -26.74
CA GLN A 344 2.72 2.75 -27.90
C GLN A 344 2.61 3.93 -28.87
N MET A 345 3.73 4.33 -29.50
CA MET A 345 3.65 5.10 -30.75
C MET A 345 3.03 4.19 -31.82
N THR A 346 1.98 4.67 -32.49
CA THR A 346 1.45 3.93 -33.65
C THR A 346 2.33 4.23 -34.87
N ALA A 347 2.50 3.27 -35.79
CA ALA A 347 3.28 3.46 -37.03
C ALA A 347 2.77 4.58 -37.96
N ARG A 348 1.67 5.27 -37.60
CA ARG A 348 1.17 6.46 -38.28
C ARG A 348 1.65 7.78 -37.64
N GLU A 349 2.32 7.70 -36.50
CA GLU A 349 2.84 8.83 -35.71
C GLU A 349 4.39 8.95 -35.77
N SER A 350 5.05 8.09 -36.57
CA SER A 350 6.47 8.17 -36.96
C SER A 350 6.60 8.77 -38.35
#